data_AF-W2MYC6-F1
#
_entry.id   AF-W2MYC6-F1
#
_cell.length_a   1.000
_cell.length_b   1.000
_cell.length_c   1.000
_cell.angle_alpha   90.00
_cell.angle_beta   90.00
_cell.angle_gamma   90.00
#
_symmetry.space_group_name_H-M   'P 1'
#
loop_
_entity.id
_entity.type
_entity.pdbx_description
1 polymer ?
#
loop_
_entity_poly.entity_id
_entity_poly.type
_entity_poly.pdbx_seq_one_letter_code
_entity_poly.pdbx_strand_id
1 'polypeptide(L)'
;DRSRKPNTLERRVNLTIPIGNGTSCHFHKLHFLRKYEEEDRIIVIWSDLMQMTTRTVKLRSLAYVVFTPSKNDPSQAEDIVSQQDIRFGREVLLGAFARLMRTFWQDQQNRLLEVTSRSHM
;
A
#
# COMPACT_ATOMS: atom_id res chain seq x y z
N ASP A 1 25.79 4.16 8.57
CA ASP A 1 24.51 3.89 7.91
C ASP A 1 23.99 2.53 8.37
N ARG A 2 23.16 2.48 9.42
CA ARG A 2 22.87 1.25 10.19
C ARG A 2 21.53 0.63 9.76
N SER A 3 21.60 -0.57 9.17
CA SER A 3 20.52 -1.55 8.97
C SER A 3 19.34 -1.13 8.08
N ARG A 4 19.49 -1.17 6.75
CA ARG A 4 18.35 -1.48 5.88
C ARG A 4 17.95 -2.93 6.17
N LYS A 5 16.90 -3.14 6.97
CA LYS A 5 16.34 -4.48 7.16
C LYS A 5 15.94 -5.03 5.77
N PRO A 6 16.38 -6.24 5.38
CA PRO A 6 15.84 -6.87 4.19
C PRO A 6 14.31 -6.92 4.30
N ASN A 7 13.61 -6.82 3.18
CA ASN A 7 12.14 -6.78 3.11
C ASN A 7 11.47 -5.55 3.73
N THR A 8 12.21 -4.45 3.94
CA THR A 8 11.63 -3.15 4.34
C THR A 8 11.94 -2.10 3.28
N LEU A 9 10.89 -1.40 2.85
CA LEU A 9 10.99 -0.21 2.00
C LEU A 9 10.46 0.98 2.80
N GLU A 10 11.33 1.97 2.98
CA GLU A 10 10.95 3.28 3.51
C GLU A 10 11.20 4.32 2.43
N ARG A 11 10.23 5.20 2.19
CA ARG A 11 10.36 6.29 1.22
C ARG A 11 9.73 7.56 1.74
N ARG A 12 10.50 8.64 1.72
CA ARG A 12 9.98 10.00 1.92
C ARG A 12 9.58 10.58 0.58
N VAL A 13 8.38 11.14 0.51
CA VAL A 13 7.79 11.70 -0.70
C VAL A 13 7.15 13.05 -0.35
N ASN A 14 7.49 14.09 -1.10
CA ASN A 14 6.72 15.32 -1.09
C ASN A 14 5.61 15.18 -2.13
N LEU A 15 4.37 15.29 -1.69
CA LEU A 15 3.20 15.11 -2.54
C LEU A 15 2.50 16.45 -2.69
N THR A 16 2.31 16.90 -3.92
CA THR A 16 1.49 18.07 -4.24
C THR A 16 0.17 17.56 -4.83
N ILE A 17 -0.93 17.89 -4.17
CA ILE A 17 -2.27 17.55 -4.64
C ILE A 17 -2.95 18.84 -5.10
N PRO A 18 -3.30 18.97 -6.39
CA PRO A 18 -4.09 20.10 -6.84
C PRO A 18 -5.48 20.05 -6.20
N ILE A 19 -5.93 21.17 -5.68
CA ILE A 19 -7.33 21.39 -5.29
C ILE A 19 -7.95 22.38 -6.28
N GLY A 20 -9.27 22.40 -6.38
CA GLY A 20 -9.97 23.28 -7.33
C GLY A 20 -9.51 24.74 -7.23
N ASN A 21 -9.73 25.51 -8.29
CA ASN A 21 -9.40 26.95 -8.37
C ASN A 21 -7.89 27.28 -8.33
N GLY A 22 -7.05 26.44 -8.95
CA GLY A 22 -5.61 26.74 -9.12
C GLY A 22 -4.79 26.68 -7.84
N THR A 23 -5.36 26.19 -6.75
CA THR A 23 -4.68 26.06 -5.46
C THR A 23 -4.14 24.63 -5.31
N SER A 24 -3.13 24.41 -4.48
CA SER A 24 -2.63 23.05 -4.19
C SER A 24 -2.34 22.85 -2.72
N CYS A 25 -2.54 21.62 -2.26
CA CYS A 25 -2.15 21.16 -0.94
C CYS A 25 -0.83 20.40 -1.04
N HIS A 26 0.12 20.74 -0.18
CA HIS A 26 1.41 20.06 -0.11
C HIS A 26 1.49 19.18 1.12
N PHE A 27 2.03 17.97 0.95
CA PHE A 27 2.16 16.98 2.01
C PHE A 27 3.57 16.45 2.08
N HIS A 28 4.08 16.32 3.31
CA HIS A 28 5.17 15.42 3.60
C HIS A 28 4.60 14.04 3.88
N LYS A 29 4.98 13.06 3.06
CA LYS A 29 4.59 11.66 3.21
C LYS A 29 5.82 10.83 3.56
N LEU A 30 5.71 10.06 4.63
CA LEU A 30 6.59 8.94 4.93
C LEU A 30 5.83 7.64 4.64
N HIS A 31 6.29 6.92 3.62
CA HIS A 31 5.77 5.63 3.22
C HIS A 31 6.64 4.53 3.81
N PHE A 32 6.00 3.54 4.44
CA PHE A 32 6.64 2.36 4.97
C PHE A 32 5.93 1.12 4.43
N LEU A 33 6.71 0.18 3.91
CA LEU A 33 6.25 -1.13 3.46
C LEU A 33 7.19 -2.19 4.02
N ARG A 34 6.63 -3.24 4.59
CA ARG A 34 7.41 -4.35 5.14
C ARG A 34 6.77 -5.68 4.84
N LYS A 35 7.59 -6.63 4.40
CA LYS A 35 7.20 -8.01 4.15
C LYS A 35 7.80 -8.92 5.21
N TYR A 36 6.98 -9.86 5.67
CA TYR A 36 7.35 -10.94 6.57
C TYR A 36 7.03 -12.26 5.85
N GLU A 37 7.97 -13.17 5.86
CA GLU A 37 7.78 -14.54 5.39
C GLU A 37 7.83 -15.44 6.62
N GLU A 38 6.75 -16.15 6.86
CA GLU A 38 6.62 -17.19 7.86
C GLU A 38 6.43 -18.53 7.15
N GLU A 39 6.52 -19.65 7.88
CA GLU A 39 6.49 -21.00 7.30
C GLU A 39 5.22 -21.23 6.44
N ASP A 40 4.07 -20.73 6.90
CA ASP A 40 2.75 -20.97 6.30
C ASP A 40 2.11 -19.71 5.71
N ARG A 41 2.81 -18.57 5.68
CA ARG A 41 2.22 -17.31 5.20
C ARG A 41 3.22 -16.24 4.84
N ILE A 42 2.74 -15.32 4.01
CA ILE A 42 3.41 -14.06 3.72
C ILE A 42 2.53 -12.93 4.24
N ILE A 43 3.11 -12.07 5.08
CA ILE A 43 2.44 -10.88 5.60
C ILE A 43 3.08 -9.66 4.98
N VAL A 44 2.30 -8.78 4.37
CA VAL A 44 2.77 -7.47 3.91
C VAL A 44 2.04 -6.40 4.70
N ILE A 45 2.79 -5.57 5.40
CA ILE A 45 2.29 -4.43 6.17
C ILE A 45 2.73 -3.16 5.47
N TRP A 46 1.83 -2.21 5.34
CA TRP A 46 2.15 -0.87 4.89
C TRP A 46 1.58 0.18 5.83
N SER A 47 2.33 1.26 6.01
CA SER A 47 1.89 2.41 6.77
C SER A 47 2.32 3.69 6.07
N ASP A 48 1.42 4.66 6.01
CA ASP A 48 1.80 6.03 5.68
C ASP A 48 1.58 6.95 6.85
N LEU A 49 2.51 7.89 7.00
CA LEU A 49 2.32 9.11 7.75
C LEU A 49 2.33 10.26 6.76
N MET A 50 1.22 10.98 6.67
CA MET A 50 1.06 12.16 5.84
C MET A 50 0.80 13.38 6.72
N GLN A 51 1.54 14.45 6.50
CA GLN A 51 1.34 15.72 7.18
C GLN A 51 1.22 16.82 6.13
N MET A 52 0.18 17.64 6.23
CA MET A 52 0.07 18.81 5.38
C MET A 52 1.10 19.85 5.83
N THR A 53 1.76 20.52 4.88
CA THR A 53 2.80 21.50 5.22
C THR A 53 2.23 22.80 5.75
N THR A 54 1.03 23.17 5.28
CA THR A 54 0.39 24.46 5.55
C THR A 54 -0.58 24.43 6.74
N ARG A 55 -0.90 23.25 7.29
CA ARG A 55 -1.79 23.10 8.46
C ARG A 55 -1.33 21.98 9.36
N THR A 56 -1.92 21.90 10.54
CA THR A 56 -1.68 20.83 11.53
C THR A 56 -2.36 19.50 11.21
N VAL A 57 -2.95 19.35 10.02
CA VAL A 57 -3.62 18.10 9.61
C VAL A 57 -2.59 17.00 9.39
N LYS A 58 -2.78 15.89 10.11
CA LYS A 58 -1.98 14.68 10.01
C LYS A 58 -2.88 13.48 9.77
N LEU A 59 -2.47 12.60 8.88
CA LEU A 59 -3.14 11.34 8.60
C LEU A 59 -2.15 10.22 8.78
N ARG A 60 -2.60 9.18 9.47
CA ARG A 60 -1.92 7.89 9.51
C ARG A 60 -2.81 6.87 8.84
N SER A 61 -2.30 6.20 7.82
CA SER A 61 -2.92 5.01 7.28
C SER A 61 -2.07 3.79 7.61
N LEU A 62 -2.75 2.69 7.90
CA LEU A 62 -2.14 1.39 8.16
C LEU A 62 -3.06 0.37 7.50
N ALA A 63 -2.49 -0.53 6.73
CA ALA A 63 -3.17 -1.79 6.47
C ALA A 63 -2.15 -2.92 6.21
N TYR A 64 -2.69 -4.12 6.15
CA TYR A 64 -1.92 -5.34 6.02
C TYR A 64 -2.68 -6.34 5.14
N VAL A 65 -1.93 -7.23 4.51
CA VAL A 65 -2.45 -8.39 3.79
C VAL A 65 -1.71 -9.63 4.25
N VAL A 66 -2.43 -10.74 4.30
CA VAL A 66 -1.90 -12.06 4.60
C VAL A 66 -2.19 -12.97 3.42
N PHE A 67 -1.16 -13.59 2.88
CA PHE A 67 -1.26 -14.64 1.88
C PHE A 67 -0.97 -15.96 2.56
N THR A 68 -1.96 -16.86 2.62
CA THR A 68 -1.81 -18.23 3.12
C THR A 68 -1.93 -19.21 1.94
N PRO A 69 -1.19 -20.34 1.96
CA PRO A 69 -1.42 -21.43 1.02
C PRO A 69 -2.89 -21.87 1.04
N SER A 70 -3.38 -22.27 -0.13
CA SER A 70 -4.67 -22.95 -0.21
C SER A 70 -4.58 -24.28 0.53
N LYS A 71 -5.66 -24.68 1.21
CA LYS A 71 -5.78 -26.02 1.78
C LYS A 71 -6.00 -27.09 0.72
N ASN A 72 -6.36 -26.68 -0.50
CA ASN A 72 -6.52 -27.60 -1.61
C ASN A 72 -5.13 -27.93 -2.14
N ASP A 73 -4.78 -29.21 -2.10
CA ASP A 73 -3.54 -29.71 -2.68
C ASP A 73 -3.62 -29.56 -4.21
N PRO A 74 -2.71 -28.81 -4.85
CA PRO A 74 -2.66 -28.73 -6.30
C PRO A 74 -2.45 -30.09 -6.97
N SER A 75 -2.00 -31.13 -6.27
CA SER A 75 -1.95 -32.51 -6.78
C SER A 75 -3.33 -33.14 -7.00
N GLN A 76 -4.38 -32.56 -6.40
CA GLN A 76 -5.79 -32.95 -6.62
C GLN A 76 -6.40 -32.25 -7.84
N ALA A 77 -5.71 -31.28 -8.43
CA ALA A 77 -6.10 -30.74 -9.73
C ALA A 77 -5.64 -31.73 -10.81
N GLU A 78 -6.56 -32.13 -11.70
CA GLU A 78 -6.26 -33.05 -12.81
C GLU A 78 -5.22 -32.50 -13.81
N ASP A 79 -4.82 -31.24 -13.66
CA ASP A 79 -3.86 -30.55 -14.52
C ASP A 79 -2.48 -30.38 -13.85
N ILE A 80 -1.43 -30.79 -14.57
CA ILE A 80 -0.05 -30.54 -14.20
C ILE A 80 0.24 -29.05 -14.40
N VAL A 81 0.07 -28.25 -13.35
CA VAL A 81 0.40 -26.82 -13.38
C VAL A 81 1.93 -26.65 -13.41
N SER A 82 2.46 -25.99 -14.42
CA SER A 82 3.89 -25.76 -14.52
C SER A 82 4.38 -24.76 -13.46
N GLN A 83 5.66 -24.81 -13.09
CA GLN A 83 6.27 -23.78 -12.22
C GLN A 83 6.17 -22.36 -12.81
N GLN A 84 6.08 -22.26 -14.14
CA GLN A 84 5.91 -20.98 -14.82
C GLN A 84 4.50 -20.42 -14.65
N ASP A 85 3.47 -21.28 -14.70
CA ASP A 85 2.08 -20.90 -14.45
C ASP A 85 1.87 -20.47 -12.99
N ILE A 86 2.52 -21.15 -12.03
CA ILE A 86 2.52 -20.75 -10.62
C ILE A 86 3.13 -19.35 -10.45
N ARG A 87 4.26 -19.07 -11.12
CA ARG A 87 4.89 -17.74 -11.08
C ARG A 87 4.00 -16.68 -11.70
N PHE A 88 3.42 -16.96 -12.87
CA PHE A 88 2.50 -16.05 -13.54
C PHE A 88 1.26 -15.74 -12.68
N GLY A 89 0.63 -16.76 -12.09
CA GLY A 89 -0.50 -16.59 -11.18
C GLY A 89 -0.17 -15.71 -9.98
N ARG A 90 1.04 -15.86 -9.41
CA ARG A 90 1.53 -14.97 -8.34
C ARG A 90 1.67 -13.53 -8.81
N GLU A 91 2.24 -13.28 -9.98
CA GLU A 91 2.37 -11.93 -10.53
C GLU A 91 1.02 -11.27 -10.80
N VAL A 92 0.06 -12.02 -11.37
CA VAL A 92 -1.31 -11.54 -11.59
C VAL A 92 -1.97 -11.15 -10.27
N LEU A 93 -1.86 -12.00 -9.24
CA LEU A 93 -2.41 -11.76 -7.92
C LEU A 93 -1.77 -10.53 -7.25
N LEU A 94 -0.44 -10.42 -7.27
CA LEU A 94 0.27 -9.26 -6.73
C LEU A 94 -0.07 -7.98 -7.49
N GLY A 95 -0.24 -8.04 -8.81
CA GLY A 95 -0.67 -6.91 -9.64
C GLY A 95 -2.09 -6.45 -9.33
N ALA A 96 -3.03 -7.39 -9.17
CA ALA A 96 -4.40 -7.10 -8.74
C ALA A 96 -4.45 -6.50 -7.34
N PHE A 97 -3.70 -7.09 -6.40
CA PHE A 97 -3.56 -6.57 -5.06
C PHE A 97 -2.99 -5.14 -5.05
N ALA A 98 -1.94 -4.88 -5.84
CA ALA A 98 -1.36 -3.55 -5.97
C ALA A 98 -2.36 -2.50 -6.50
N ARG A 99 -3.35 -2.90 -7.32
CA ARG A 99 -4.44 -1.99 -7.75
C ARG A 99 -5.38 -1.64 -6.61
N LEU A 100 -5.89 -2.64 -5.88
CA LEU A 100 -6.76 -2.42 -4.71
C LEU A 100 -6.09 -1.50 -3.69
N MET A 101 -4.80 -1.72 -3.50
CA MET A 101 -3.97 -0.91 -2.63
C MET A 101 -3.89 0.55 -3.06
N ARG A 102 -3.63 0.81 -4.35
CA ARG A 102 -3.63 2.18 -4.89
C ARG A 102 -4.98 2.87 -4.68
N THR A 103 -6.09 2.16 -4.87
CA THR A 103 -7.44 2.70 -4.65
C THR A 103 -7.64 3.08 -3.18
N PHE A 104 -7.29 2.20 -2.24
CA PHE A 104 -7.34 2.53 -0.81
C PHE A 104 -6.53 3.79 -0.50
N TRP A 105 -5.33 3.92 -1.07
CA TRP A 105 -4.50 5.11 -0.88
C TRP A 105 -5.11 6.39 -1.42
N GLN A 106 -5.69 6.34 -2.61
CA GLN A 106 -6.37 7.50 -3.19
C GLN A 106 -7.57 7.91 -2.34
N ASP A 107 -8.36 6.96 -1.84
CA ASP A 107 -9.46 7.24 -0.94
C ASP A 107 -9.01 7.97 0.34
N GLN A 108 -7.94 7.48 0.99
CA GLN A 108 -7.41 8.13 2.19
C GLN A 108 -6.87 9.55 1.91
N GLN A 109 -6.31 9.80 0.72
CA GLN A 109 -5.91 11.14 0.29
C GLN A 109 -7.12 12.05 0.06
N ASN A 110 -8.16 11.56 -0.61
CA ASN A 110 -9.39 12.31 -0.87
C ASN A 110 -10.10 12.70 0.43
N ARG A 111 -10.23 11.78 1.39
CA ARG A 111 -10.80 12.08 2.72
C ARG A 111 -10.07 13.23 3.41
N LEU A 112 -8.76 13.30 3.25
CA LEU A 112 -7.98 14.39 3.82
C LEU A 112 -8.24 15.73 3.10
N LEU A 113 -8.42 15.72 1.78
CA LEU A 113 -8.86 16.91 1.05
C LEU A 113 -10.24 17.38 1.52
N GLU A 114 -11.19 16.47 1.76
CA GLU A 114 -12.52 16.81 2.27
C GLU A 114 -12.48 17.46 3.66
N VAL A 115 -11.67 16.92 4.58
CA VAL A 115 -11.47 17.54 5.90
C VAL A 115 -10.86 18.93 5.77
N THR A 116 -9.94 19.10 4.82
CA THR A 116 -9.25 20.37 4.57
C THR A 116 -10.18 21.41 3.93
N SER A 117 -11.05 21.00 3.01
CA SER A 117 -12.02 21.90 2.37
C SER A 117 -13.11 22.36 3.34
N ARG A 118 -13.59 21.48 4.22
CA ARG A 118 -14.58 21.84 5.25
C ARG A 118 -14.05 22.81 6.29
N SER A 119 -12.75 22.80 6.56
CA SER A 119 -12.12 23.77 7.48
C SER A 119 -11.88 25.15 6.85
N HIS A 120 -12.37 25.40 5.63
CA HIS A 120 -12.44 26.72 4.98
C HIS A 120 -13.85 27.36 5.01
N MET A 121 -14.88 26.68 5.52
CA MET A 121 -16.19 27.27 5.88
C MET A 121 -16.22 27.58 7.37
#